data_AF-A0A5N7MQG1-F1
#
_entry.id   AF-A0A5N7MQG1-F1
#
_cell.length_a   1.000
_cell.length_b   1.000
_cell.length_c   1.000
_cell.angle_alpha   90.00
_cell.angle_beta   90.00
_cell.angle_gamma   90.00
#
_symmetry.space_group_name_H-M   'P 1'
#
loop_
_entity.id
_entity.type
_entity.pdbx_description
1 polymer ?
#
loop_
_entity_poly.entity_id
_entity_poly.type
_entity_poly.pdbx_seq_one_letter_code
_entity_poly.pdbx_strand_id
1 'polypeptide(L)' 'MAPAADEDWSVGQIVVVPHAWRDDSLWKDIQSETHDRVRANLQAIYAGLLQQPLSSPLMNLACAI' A
#
# COMPACT_ATOMS: atom_id res chain seq x y z
N MET A 1 -35.18 -17.76 4.21
CA MET A 1 -34.15 -17.43 3.20
C MET A 1 -33.78 -15.97 3.42
N ALA A 2 -32.63 -15.72 4.04
CA ALA A 2 -32.11 -14.36 4.20
C ALA A 2 -31.11 -14.10 3.05
N PRO A 3 -31.13 -12.93 2.39
CA PRO A 3 -30.13 -12.61 1.40
C PRO A 3 -28.79 -12.43 2.12
N ALA A 4 -27.76 -13.16 1.66
CA ALA A 4 -26.41 -13.04 2.16
C ALA A 4 -25.95 -11.59 2.02
N ALA A 5 -25.41 -11.05 3.11
CA ALA A 5 -24.87 -9.71 3.17
C ALA A 5 -23.89 -9.52 2.00
N ASP A 6 -24.21 -8.54 1.17
CA ASP A 6 -23.32 -7.93 0.21
C ASP A 6 -22.19 -7.29 1.01
N GLU A 7 -21.16 -8.08 1.32
CA GLU A 7 -19.93 -7.59 1.93
C GLU A 7 -19.23 -6.77 0.84
N ASP A 8 -19.52 -5.47 0.86
CA ASP A 8 -18.89 -4.39 0.13
C ASP A 8 -17.41 -4.29 0.55
N TRP A 9 -16.61 -5.28 0.12
CA TRP A 9 -15.17 -5.26 0.28
C TRP A 9 -14.65 -4.08 -0.55
N SER A 10 -14.29 -3.00 0.13
CA SER A 10 -13.62 -1.83 -0.47
C SER A 10 -12.51 -2.34 -1.38
N VAL A 11 -12.45 -1.82 -2.61
CA VAL A 11 -11.56 -2.21 -3.72
C VAL A 11 -10.07 -2.06 -3.35
N GLY A 12 -9.61 -2.83 -2.36
CA GLY A 12 -8.22 -3.20 -2.17
C GLY A 12 -7.95 -4.34 -3.13
N GLN A 13 -6.86 -4.28 -3.88
CA GLN A 13 -6.46 -5.34 -4.80
C GLN A 13 -6.40 -6.69 -4.06
N ILE A 14 -7.45 -7.50 -4.23
CA ILE A 14 -7.43 -8.89 -3.79
C ILE A 14 -6.56 -9.64 -4.78
N VAL A 15 -5.32 -9.93 -4.39
CA VAL A 15 -4.42 -10.78 -5.17
C VAL A 15 -4.84 -12.23 -4.90
N VAL A 16 -5.67 -12.79 -5.80
CA VAL A 16 -6.05 -14.20 -5.75
C VAL A 16 -4.88 -15.05 -6.22
N VAL A 17 -4.35 -15.91 -5.34
CA VAL A 17 -3.25 -16.83 -5.68
C VAL A 17 -3.78 -18.26 -5.80
N PRO A 18 -3.79 -18.84 -7.01
CA PRO A 18 -4.19 -20.21 -7.25
C PRO A 18 -3.41 -21.21 -6.38
N HIS A 19 -4.07 -22.26 -5.91
CA HIS A 19 -3.42 -23.27 -5.05
C HIS A 19 -2.23 -23.95 -5.74
N ALA A 20 -2.28 -24.12 -7.07
CA ALA A 20 -1.19 -24.65 -7.89
C ALA A 20 0.03 -23.70 -8.00
N TRP A 21 -0.11 -22.44 -7.59
CA TRP A 21 0.97 -21.44 -7.54
C TRP A 21 1.54 -21.28 -6.13
N ARG A 22 1.03 -22.04 -5.15
CA ARG A 22 1.68 -22.22 -3.84
C ARG A 22 2.86 -23.20 -3.90
N ASP A 23 3.53 -23.30 -5.04
CA ASP A 23 4.92 -23.73 -5.00
C ASP A 23 5.64 -22.70 -4.14
N ASP A 24 6.27 -23.16 -3.05
CA ASP A 24 6.90 -22.29 -2.05
C ASP A 24 7.92 -21.33 -2.68
N SER A 25 8.47 -21.68 -3.84
CA SER A 25 9.36 -20.83 -4.62
C SER A 25 8.62 -19.67 -5.29
N LEU A 26 7.62 -19.97 -6.14
CA LEU A 26 6.84 -18.96 -6.87
C LEU A 26 6.09 -18.01 -5.93
N TRP A 27 5.54 -18.53 -4.82
CA TRP A 27 4.86 -17.70 -3.83
C TRP A 27 5.82 -16.72 -3.14
N LYS A 28 7.04 -17.16 -2.81
CA LYS A 28 8.08 -16.28 -2.25
C LYS A 28 8.52 -15.21 -3.24
N ASP A 29 8.64 -15.56 -4.51
CA ASP A 29 9.03 -14.61 -5.57
C ASP A 29 7.96 -13.53 -5.75
N ILE A 30 6.67 -13.91 -5.84
CA ILE A 30 5.54 -12.97 -5.91
C ILE A 30 5.49 -12.08 -4.67
N GLN A 31 5.71 -12.66 -3.49
CA GLN A 31 5.72 -11.90 -2.24
C GLN A 31 6.88 -10.90 -2.21
N SER A 32 8.07 -11.29 -2.65
CA SER A 32 9.24 -10.42 -2.73
C SER A 32 9.02 -9.27 -3.72
N GLU A 33 8.57 -9.58 -4.93
CA GLU A 33 8.28 -8.56 -5.96
C GLU A 33 7.22 -7.57 -5.48
N THR A 34 6.15 -8.06 -4.86
CA THR A 34 5.08 -7.22 -4.32
C THR A 34 5.60 -6.32 -3.21
N HIS A 35 6.42 -6.85 -2.30
CA HIS A 35 6.99 -6.08 -1.20
C HIS A 35 7.94 -4.98 -1.72
N ASP A 36 8.77 -5.29 -2.71
CA ASP A 36 9.69 -4.31 -3.31
C ASP A 36 8.93 -3.20 -4.05
N ARG A 37 7.86 -3.55 -4.77
CA ARG A 37 6.97 -2.56 -5.41
C ARG A 37 6.29 -1.64 -4.40
N VAL A 38 5.75 -2.20 -3.32
CA VAL A 38 5.14 -1.40 -2.24
C VAL A 38 6.17 -0.47 -1.62
N ARG A 39 7.38 -0.98 -1.31
CA ARG A 39 8.47 -0.17 -0.78
C ARG A 39 8.85 0.98 -1.71
N ALA A 40 9.03 0.71 -3.00
CA ALA A 40 9.38 1.71 -4.00
C ALA A 40 8.30 2.79 -4.13
N ASN A 41 7.03 2.39 -4.16
CA ASN A 41 5.91 3.34 -4.21
C ASN A 41 5.84 4.21 -2.96
N LEU A 42 6.00 3.63 -1.78
CA LEU A 42 6.03 4.40 -0.53
C LEU A 42 7.20 5.38 -0.52
N GLN A 43 8.41 4.94 -0.89
CA GLN A 43 9.57 5.82 -0.99
C GLN A 43 9.34 6.98 -1.96
N ALA A 44 8.73 6.72 -3.13
CA ALA A 44 8.39 7.77 -4.08
C ALA A 44 7.36 8.76 -3.53
N ILE A 45 6.32 8.27 -2.85
CA ILE A 45 5.30 9.12 -2.20
C ILE A 45 5.95 10.00 -1.14
N TYR A 46 6.76 9.42 -0.24
CA TYR A 46 7.43 10.18 0.82
C TYR A 46 8.45 11.17 0.27
N ALA A 47 9.23 10.79 -0.76
CA ALA A 47 10.14 11.71 -1.43
C ALA A 47 9.39 12.90 -2.04
N GLY A 48 8.23 12.66 -2.66
CA GLY A 48 7.36 13.72 -3.17
C GLY A 48 6.81 14.61 -2.06
N LEU A 49 6.32 14.03 -0.96
CA LEU A 49 5.80 14.78 0.19
C LEU A 49 6.86 15.64 0.87
N LEU A 50 8.10 15.15 0.99
CA LEU A 50 9.21 15.91 1.57
C LEU A 50 9.62 17.11 0.71
N GLN A 51 9.35 17.08 -0.59
CA GLN A 51 9.60 18.21 -1.50
C GLN A 51 8.44 19.22 -1.50
N GLN A 52 7.28 18.87 -0.94
CA GLN A 52 6.18 19.82 -0.86
C GLN A 52 6.47 20.85 0.23
N PRO A 53 6.31 22.15 -0.07
CA PRO A 53 6.43 23.18 0.95
C PRO A 53 5.39 22.91 2.03
N LEU A 54 5.82 22.94 3.29
CA LEU A 54 4.93 22.85 4.43
C LEU A 54 3.83 23.90 4.30
N SER A 55 2.57 23.49 4.49
CA SER A 55 1.47 24.45 4.55
C SER A 55 1.74 25.48 5.65
N SER A 56 1.26 26.72 5.49
CA SER A 56 1.54 27.81 6.45
C SER A 56 1.35 27.44 7.94
N PRO A 57 0.33 26.64 8.34
CA PRO A 57 0.20 26.17 9.72
C PRO A 57 1.35 25.26 10.18
N LEU A 58 1.83 24.36 9.32
CA LEU A 58 2.94 23.44 9.62
C LEU A 58 4.29 24.15 9.64
N MET A 59 4.47 25.16 8.78
CA MET A 59 5.68 25.98 8.77
C MET A 59 5.82 26.81 10.05
N ASN A 60 4.71 27.37 10.56
CA ASN A 60 4.70 28.09 11.82
C ASN A 60 5.03 27.19 13.03
N LEU A 61 4.64 25.91 13.00
CA LEU A 61 5.00 24.94 14.04
C LEU A 61 6.47 24.51 13.97
N ALA A 62 7.03 24.37 12.77
CA ALA A 62 8.44 24.02 12.58
C ALA A 62 9.41 25.14 13.00
N CYS A 63 9.02 26.41 12.83
CA CYS A 63 9.81 27.57 13.27
C CYS A 63 9.61 27.93 14.77
N ALA A 64 8.72 27.23 15.48
CA ALA A 64 8.44 27.47 16.90
C ALA A 64 9.27 26.58 17.85
N ILE A 65 10.15 25.74 17.31
CA ILE A 65 11.14 24.92 18.03
C ILE A 65 12.52 25.56 17.84
#